data_AF-A0A1Z9AQP7-F1
#
_entry.id   AF-A0A1Z9AQP7-F1
#
_cell.length_a   1.000
_cell.length_b   1.000
_cell.length_c   1.000
_cell.angle_alpha   90.00
_cell.angle_beta   90.00
_cell.angle_gamma   90.00
#
_symmetry.space_group_name_H-M   'P 1'
#
loop_
_entity.id
_entity.type
_entity.pdbx_description
1 polymer ?
#
loop_
_entity_poly.entity_id
_entity_poly.type
_entity_poly.pdbx_seq_one_letter_code
_entity_poly.pdbx_strand_id
1 'polypeptide(L)'
;MKALAVALLALASCFPAQAVPPESGISPESIPDMESRKQALKLLCPIAQKAGGGWGDDNINRAIASIEYGEEWPPNRAQSSAYKLCLLDGFLKQETPN
;
A
#
# COMPACT_ATOMS: atom_id res chain seq x y z
N MET A 1 -33.77 34.96 1.06
CA MET A 1 -32.45 34.42 1.45
C MET A 1 -32.38 32.90 1.24
N LYS A 2 -32.45 32.43 -0.01
CA LYS A 2 -32.38 30.98 -0.34
C LYS A 2 -31.58 30.65 -1.61
N ALA A 3 -31.04 31.66 -2.31
CA ALA A 3 -30.31 31.50 -3.57
C ALA A 3 -28.78 31.41 -3.41
N LEU A 4 -28.24 31.66 -2.20
CA LEU A 4 -26.80 31.70 -1.96
C LEU A 4 -26.18 30.35 -1.55
N ALA A 5 -27.00 29.37 -1.14
CA ALA A 5 -26.47 28.09 -0.65
C ALA A 5 -26.14 27.10 -1.78
N VAL A 6 -26.73 27.25 -2.96
CA VAL A 6 -26.55 26.27 -4.07
C VAL A 6 -25.26 26.53 -4.85
N ALA A 7 -24.77 27.77 -4.86
CA ALA A 7 -23.52 28.11 -5.56
C ALA A 7 -22.26 27.55 -4.88
N LEU A 8 -22.32 27.23 -3.58
CA LEU A 8 -21.16 26.72 -2.82
C LEU A 8 -20.94 25.20 -2.98
N LEU A 9 -21.95 24.43 -3.44
CA LEU A 9 -21.77 22.99 -3.68
C LEU A 9 -21.10 22.66 -5.03
N ALA A 10 -21.05 23.61 -5.97
CA ALA A 10 -20.50 23.38 -7.31
C ALA A 10 -18.97 23.52 -7.40
N LEU A 11 -18.31 24.05 -6.36
CA LEU A 11 -16.84 24.23 -6.35
C LEU A 11 -16.08 23.08 -5.68
N ALA A 12 -16.79 22.13 -5.04
CA ALA A 12 -16.14 21.02 -4.34
C ALA A 12 -15.80 19.82 -5.24
N SER A 13 -16.26 19.79 -6.49
CA SER A 13 -16.03 18.66 -7.41
C SER A 13 -14.75 18.77 -8.25
N CYS A 14 -13.93 19.82 -8.05
CA CYS A 14 -12.78 20.07 -8.93
C CYS A 14 -11.44 19.54 -8.39
N PHE A 15 -11.43 18.90 -7.23
CA PHE A 15 -10.24 18.20 -6.75
C PHE A 15 -10.47 16.70 -6.91
N PRO A 16 -9.96 16.06 -7.98
CA PRO A 16 -9.64 14.65 -7.84
C PRO A 16 -8.71 14.58 -6.64
N ALA A 17 -9.15 13.91 -5.58
CA ALA A 17 -8.26 13.46 -4.52
C ALA A 17 -7.31 12.44 -5.16
N GLN A 18 -6.34 12.95 -5.92
CA GLN A 18 -5.22 12.18 -6.40
C GLN A 18 -4.50 11.76 -5.13
N ALA A 19 -4.53 10.48 -4.83
CA ALA A 19 -3.69 9.89 -3.81
C ALA A 19 -2.24 10.23 -4.19
N VAL A 20 -1.72 11.31 -3.62
CA VAL A 20 -0.35 11.73 -3.83
C VAL A 20 0.51 10.59 -3.27
N PRO A 21 1.29 9.89 -4.11
CA PRO A 21 2.26 8.93 -3.60
C PRO A 21 3.17 9.68 -2.61
N PRO A 22 3.57 9.05 -1.48
CA PRO A 22 4.32 9.78 -0.47
C PRO A 22 5.55 10.38 -1.12
N GLU A 23 5.69 11.70 -0.98
CA GLU A 23 6.88 12.40 -1.37
C GLU A 23 8.00 11.88 -0.48
N SER A 24 9.00 11.25 -1.09
CA SER A 24 10.28 10.84 -0.48
C SER A 24 10.23 9.79 0.65
N GLY A 25 9.74 8.58 0.31
CA GLY A 25 10.29 7.37 0.94
C GLY A 25 11.72 7.12 0.45
N ILE A 26 12.56 6.48 1.27
CA ILE A 26 13.90 6.02 0.88
C ILE A 26 13.76 5.17 -0.39
N SER A 27 14.55 5.46 -1.44
CA SER A 27 14.50 4.66 -2.68
C SER A 27 14.72 3.20 -2.31
N PRO A 28 13.91 2.25 -2.82
CA PRO A 28 14.12 0.83 -2.59
C PRO A 28 15.57 0.37 -2.70
N GLU A 29 16.29 0.88 -3.69
CA GLU A 29 17.68 0.54 -4.01
C GLU A 29 18.70 1.03 -2.96
N SER A 30 18.29 1.96 -2.09
CA SER A 30 19.13 2.49 -1.01
C SER A 30 18.93 1.79 0.34
N ILE A 31 18.05 0.78 0.40
CA ILE A 31 17.89 -0.06 1.59
C ILE A 31 19.06 -1.06 1.67
N PRO A 32 19.86 -1.05 2.75
CA PRO A 32 20.90 -2.06 2.95
C PRO A 32 20.20 -3.42 3.13
N ASP A 33 20.48 -4.35 2.23
CA ASP A 33 19.95 -5.73 2.20
C ASP A 33 18.63 -5.95 1.42
N MET A 34 18.70 -5.70 0.11
CA MET A 34 17.65 -5.99 -0.85
C MET A 34 17.20 -7.46 -0.87
N GLU A 35 18.09 -8.41 -0.54
CA GLU A 35 17.75 -9.84 -0.57
C GLU A 35 16.93 -10.24 0.65
N SER A 36 17.30 -9.82 1.87
CA SER A 36 16.46 -10.04 3.05
C SER A 36 15.10 -9.37 2.92
N ARG A 37 15.04 -8.19 2.31
CA ARG A 37 13.76 -7.52 2.01
C ARG A 37 12.87 -8.37 1.09
N LYS A 38 13.40 -8.86 -0.03
CA LYS A 38 12.62 -9.73 -0.94
C LYS A 38 12.16 -11.00 -0.25
N GLN A 39 13.00 -11.62 0.58
CA GLN A 39 12.63 -12.81 1.34
C GLN A 39 11.50 -12.52 2.33
N ALA A 40 11.58 -11.41 3.07
CA ALA A 40 10.52 -11.00 3.98
C ALA A 40 9.20 -10.80 3.24
N LEU A 41 9.21 -10.15 2.08
CA LEU A 41 8.02 -9.94 1.26
C LEU A 41 7.46 -11.27 0.71
N LYS A 42 8.31 -12.17 0.20
CA LYS A 42 7.91 -13.52 -0.25
C LYS A 42 7.20 -14.31 0.85
N LEU A 43 7.59 -14.15 2.12
CA LEU A 43 6.98 -14.82 3.27
C LEU A 43 5.69 -14.15 3.75
N LEU A 44 5.66 -12.81 3.79
CA LEU A 44 4.53 -12.05 4.33
C LEU A 44 3.35 -11.95 3.35
N CYS A 45 3.60 -11.83 2.06
CA CYS A 45 2.55 -11.66 1.06
C CYS A 45 1.50 -12.80 1.08
N PRO A 46 1.86 -14.10 1.14
CA PRO A 46 0.90 -15.20 1.29
C PRO A 46 0.11 -15.15 2.59
N ILE A 47 0.71 -14.63 3.67
CA ILE A 47 0.05 -14.48 4.97
C ILE A 47 -1.01 -13.38 4.87
N ALA A 48 -0.65 -12.21 4.31
CA ALA A 48 -1.57 -11.10 4.09
C ALA A 48 -2.77 -11.48 3.22
N GLN A 49 -2.54 -12.26 2.16
CA GLN A 49 -3.60 -12.77 1.28
C GLN A 49 -4.63 -13.66 2.01
N LYS A 50 -4.27 -14.26 3.15
CA LYS A 50 -5.17 -15.14 3.91
C LYS A 50 -5.70 -14.47 5.18
N ALA A 51 -5.03 -13.45 5.66
CA ALA A 51 -5.37 -12.76 6.89
C ALA A 51 -6.69 -11.98 6.75
N GLY A 52 -7.52 -12.02 7.79
CA GLY A 52 -8.78 -11.24 7.87
C GLY A 52 -9.77 -11.47 6.73
N GLY A 53 -9.74 -12.63 6.06
CA GLY A 53 -10.63 -12.91 4.91
C GLY A 53 -10.10 -12.43 3.56
N GLY A 54 -8.82 -12.06 3.48
CA GLY A 54 -8.16 -11.63 2.25
C GLY A 54 -7.73 -10.17 2.30
N TRP A 55 -6.55 -9.91 2.89
CA TRP A 55 -6.01 -8.57 3.15
C TRP A 55 -6.70 -7.79 4.27
N GLY A 56 -7.48 -8.45 5.13
CA GLY A 56 -8.26 -7.79 6.19
C GLY A 56 -7.47 -7.49 7.47
N ASP A 57 -6.19 -7.82 7.55
CA ASP A 57 -5.33 -7.54 8.72
C ASP A 57 -4.42 -6.33 8.46
N ASP A 58 -4.76 -5.22 9.10
CA ASP A 58 -4.05 -3.96 8.95
C ASP A 58 -2.61 -4.00 9.45
N ASN A 59 -2.30 -4.81 10.47
CA ASN A 59 -0.94 -4.89 11.00
C ASN A 59 -0.02 -5.58 10.00
N ILE A 60 -0.49 -6.65 9.37
CA ILE A 60 0.28 -7.36 8.33
C ILE A 60 0.47 -6.45 7.11
N ASN A 61 -0.58 -5.75 6.68
CA ASN A 61 -0.51 -4.83 5.56
C ASN A 61 0.50 -3.69 5.83
N ARG A 62 0.50 -3.15 7.05
CA ARG A 62 1.46 -2.12 7.48
C ARG A 62 2.88 -2.65 7.48
N ALA A 63 3.11 -3.86 8.00
CA ALA A 63 4.43 -4.47 8.00
C ALA A 63 5.00 -4.61 6.58
N ILE A 64 4.19 -5.08 5.63
CA ILE A 64 4.58 -5.21 4.21
C ILE A 64 4.93 -3.84 3.61
N ALA A 65 4.08 -2.84 3.80
CA ALA A 65 4.34 -1.49 3.29
C ALA A 65 5.56 -0.83 3.94
N SER A 66 5.79 -1.04 5.23
CA SER A 66 6.95 -0.53 5.95
C SER A 66 8.27 -1.19 5.51
N ILE A 67 8.27 -2.49 5.20
CA ILE A 67 9.43 -3.19 4.65
C ILE A 67 9.85 -2.62 3.28
N GLU A 68 8.86 -2.24 2.46
CA GLU A 68 9.09 -1.71 1.11
C GLU A 68 9.58 -0.26 1.13
N TYR A 69 8.91 0.59 1.91
CA TYR A 69 9.06 2.04 1.84
C TYR A 69 9.81 2.66 3.03
N GLY A 70 10.10 1.89 4.08
CA GLY A 70 10.87 2.36 5.24
C GLY A 70 10.15 3.35 6.15
N GLU A 71 8.83 3.49 6.01
CA GLU A 71 8.01 4.44 6.79
C GLU A 71 6.83 3.75 7.51
N GLU A 72 6.24 4.42 8.50
CA GLU A 72 5.03 3.96 9.18
C GLU A 72 3.78 4.33 8.37
N TRP A 73 2.88 3.37 8.14
CA TRP A 73 1.71 3.57 7.28
C TRP A 73 0.38 3.65 8.04
N PRO A 74 -0.55 4.53 7.62
CA PRO A 74 -1.93 4.47 8.09
C PRO A 74 -2.67 3.26 7.47
N PRO A 75 -3.65 2.65 8.18
CA PRO A 75 -4.26 1.37 7.82
C PRO A 75 -4.77 1.26 6.37
N ASN A 76 -5.63 2.20 5.95
CA ASN A 76 -6.26 2.16 4.62
C ASN A 76 -5.24 2.30 3.47
N ARG A 77 -4.15 3.02 3.70
CA ARG A 77 -3.08 3.22 2.71
C ARG A 77 -2.19 1.98 2.65
N ALA A 78 -1.86 1.40 3.81
CA ALA A 78 -1.06 0.20 3.92
C ALA A 78 -1.65 -0.99 3.16
N GLN A 79 -2.97 -1.22 3.26
CA GLN A 79 -3.64 -2.31 2.55
C GLN A 79 -3.46 -2.19 1.03
N SER A 80 -3.73 -1.01 0.46
CA SER A 80 -3.59 -0.78 -0.98
C SER A 80 -2.15 -0.95 -1.47
N SER A 81 -1.17 -0.48 -0.69
CA SER A 81 0.26 -0.62 -0.99
C SER A 81 0.69 -2.09 -0.93
N ALA A 82 0.31 -2.81 0.13
CA ALA A 82 0.64 -4.23 0.29
C ALA A 82 0.01 -5.08 -0.83
N TYR A 83 -1.25 -4.84 -1.17
CA TYR A 83 -1.93 -5.52 -2.28
C TYR A 83 -1.18 -5.32 -3.61
N LYS A 84 -0.85 -4.06 -3.93
CA LYS A 84 -0.11 -3.72 -5.15
C LYS A 84 1.26 -4.42 -5.17
N LEU A 85 2.04 -4.27 -4.11
CA LEU A 85 3.38 -4.84 -4.00
C LEU A 85 3.34 -6.37 -4.16
N CYS A 86 2.46 -7.04 -3.43
CA CYS A 86 2.42 -8.49 -3.42
C CYS A 86 1.90 -9.13 -4.71
N LEU A 87 0.90 -8.52 -5.37
CA LEU A 87 0.28 -9.08 -6.58
C LEU A 87 0.92 -8.58 -7.87
N LEU A 88 1.21 -7.29 -7.97
CA LEU A 88 1.70 -6.67 -9.20
C LEU A 88 3.21 -6.82 -9.34
N ASP A 89 3.96 -6.69 -8.23
CA ASP A 89 5.42 -6.85 -8.24
C ASP A 89 5.87 -8.31 -8.03
N GLY A 90 4.91 -9.23 -7.94
CA GLY A 90 5.13 -10.66 -8.14
C GLY A 90 5.63 -11.45 -6.92
N PHE A 91 5.58 -10.89 -5.70
CA PHE A 91 5.97 -11.62 -4.48
C PHE A 91 5.04 -12.76 -4.09
N LEU A 92 3.85 -12.84 -4.69
CA LEU A 92 2.94 -14.00 -4.60
C LEU A 92 3.17 -15.07 -5.66
N LYS A 93 4.04 -14.84 -6.66
CA LYS A 93 4.41 -15.89 -7.60
C LYS A 93 5.30 -16.88 -6.85
N GLN A 94 4.69 -17.99 -6.43
CA GLN A 94 5.43 -19.16 -6.00
C GLN A 94 6.42 -19.52 -7.12
N GLU A 95 7.71 -19.50 -6.81
CA GLU A 95 8.69 -20.24 -7.60
C GLU A 95 8.21 -21.69 -7.56
N THR A 96 7.71 -22.19 -8.69
CA THR A 96 7.41 -23.60 -8.86
C THR A 96 8.68 -24.38 -8.55
N PRO A 97 8.67 -25.32 -7.59
CA PRO A 97 9.82 -26.18 -7.38
C PRO A 97 10.05 -26.99 -8.65
N ASN A 98 11.25 -26.88 -9.23
CA ASN A 98 11.77 -27.79 -10.25
C ASN A 98 12.15 -29.13 -9.62
#